data_AF-A0AAE3GKJ3-F1
#
_entry.id   AF-A0AAE3GKJ3-F1
#
_cell.length_a   1.000
_cell.length_b   1.000
_cell.length_c   1.000
_cell.angle_alpha   90.00
_cell.angle_beta   90.00
_cell.angle_gamma   90.00
#
_symmetry.space_group_name_H-M   'P 1'
#
loop_
_entity.id
_entity.type
_entity.pdbx_description
1 polymer ?
#
loop_
_entity_poly.entity_id
_entity_poly.type
_entity_poly.pdbx_seq_one_letter_code
_entity_poly.pdbx_strand_id
1 'polypeptide(L)'
;MTANAVLSPIPSPSRREPPPAVTAMVRMIRESYAAVEPQTDEVARFFYGMLFSLAPATREMFPVNMEVQRSRLMRALVHVVQMVDRPDDLIPFLRQLGRDHRKFGVVASHYEAVGTALLSAIKRYAGSAWNQHVEMAWAEAYTIMARSMQDAAAADEGPAYWHANVVEHIRLSWDLAVVRVQPDHPVPYRPGQYVSVEVPQRPRLWRYFTPANAPREDGVLEFHIRSVEGGWVSRSIVNHTKLGDTWRLGPPMGRLSVDRRSGRDVLMIAGGTGVAPMRAMVDEMAQWGENPQVHLFVGGRTRDDLYDVPNLQQLATSNPWLTVVPVLQDDPTARGVEHGTLAEAVTRYGAWADRDVLVCGSPAMIRATVSRMLVAGTPLDHIKYDPFTID
;
A
#
# COMPACT_ATOMS: atom_id res chain seq x y z
N MET A 1 16.86 -41.40 31.44
CA MET A 1 18.20 -41.09 30.90
C MET A 1 18.01 -40.11 29.76
N THR A 2 18.63 -38.95 29.90
CA THR A 2 18.45 -37.73 29.11
C THR A 2 19.18 -37.81 27.77
N ALA A 3 18.46 -37.54 26.68
CA ALA A 3 19.03 -37.27 25.36
C ALA A 3 18.53 -35.90 24.86
N ASN A 4 18.97 -34.84 25.55
CA ASN A 4 18.89 -33.45 25.08
C ASN A 4 20.29 -33.02 24.63
N ALA A 5 20.58 -33.21 23.35
CA ALA A 5 21.63 -32.58 22.52
C ALA A 5 21.51 -33.31 21.16
N VAL A 6 21.22 -32.68 20.02
CA VAL A 6 22.03 -31.67 19.34
C VAL A 6 21.12 -30.90 18.39
N LEU A 7 20.85 -29.62 18.70
CA LEU A 7 20.61 -28.59 17.70
C LEU A 7 21.32 -27.34 18.25
N SER A 8 22.49 -27.05 17.69
CA SER A 8 23.15 -25.78 17.93
C SER A 8 22.18 -24.65 17.56
N PRO A 9 21.93 -23.66 18.42
CA PRO A 9 21.19 -22.49 18.02
C PRO A 9 22.00 -21.82 16.90
N ILE A 10 21.38 -21.64 15.73
CA ILE A 10 21.87 -20.70 14.73
C ILE A 10 22.07 -19.38 15.49
N PRO A 11 23.28 -18.79 15.51
CA PRO A 11 23.46 -17.51 16.17
C PRO A 11 22.49 -16.53 15.51
N SER A 12 21.52 -16.03 16.27
CA SER A 12 20.86 -14.78 15.87
C SER A 12 21.98 -13.79 15.60
N PRO A 13 21.98 -13.05 14.47
CA PRO A 13 23.03 -12.08 14.20
C PRO A 13 23.12 -11.18 15.44
N SER A 14 24.30 -11.17 16.09
CA SER A 14 24.47 -10.39 17.31
C SER A 14 24.23 -8.94 16.92
N ARG A 15 23.07 -8.38 17.29
CA ARG A 15 22.86 -6.94 17.22
C ARG A 15 23.89 -6.35 18.17
N ARG A 16 25.00 -5.85 17.60
CA ARG A 16 25.96 -5.06 18.38
C ARG A 16 25.17 -3.97 19.08
N GLU A 17 25.36 -3.84 20.39
CA GLU A 17 24.76 -2.74 21.12
C GLU A 17 25.18 -1.42 20.43
N PRO A 18 24.23 -0.52 20.15
CA PRO A 18 24.56 0.74 19.52
C PRO A 18 25.51 1.54 20.42
N PRO A 19 26.45 2.32 19.83
CA PRO A 19 27.36 3.16 20.61
C PRO A 19 26.59 4.05 21.60
N PRO A 20 27.14 4.35 22.80
CA PRO A 20 26.45 5.16 23.82
C PRO A 20 25.92 6.50 23.32
N ALA A 21 26.62 7.15 22.39
CA ALA A 21 26.18 8.39 21.75
C ALA A 21 24.88 8.22 20.95
N VAL A 22 24.72 7.10 20.22
CA VAL A 22 23.50 6.78 19.48
C VAL A 22 22.35 6.51 20.44
N THR A 23 22.60 5.76 21.51
CA THR A 23 21.60 5.52 22.57
C THR A 23 21.13 6.83 23.22
N ALA A 24 22.05 7.77 23.48
CA ALA A 24 21.71 9.09 24.01
C ALA A 24 20.88 9.92 23.02
N MET A 25 21.24 9.93 21.73
CA MET A 25 20.49 10.61 20.67
C MET A 25 19.05 10.08 20.55
N VAL A 26 18.90 8.75 20.50
CA VAL A 26 17.59 8.07 20.45
C VAL A 26 16.72 8.46 21.64
N ARG A 27 17.30 8.44 22.85
CA ARG A 27 16.58 8.82 24.07
C ARG A 27 16.10 10.27 24.01
N MET A 28 16.97 11.21 23.63
CA MET A 28 16.62 12.63 23.51
C MET A 28 15.48 12.86 22.52
N ILE A 29 15.49 12.19 21.36
CA ILE A 29 14.42 12.28 20.36
C ILE A 29 13.10 11.76 20.93
N ARG A 30 13.11 10.58 21.57
CA ARG A 30 11.88 9.97 22.13
C ARG A 30 11.28 10.79 23.26
N GLU A 31 12.10 11.24 24.22
CA GLU A 31 11.64 12.03 25.37
C GLU A 31 11.09 13.39 24.95
N SER A 32 11.78 14.09 24.04
CA SER A 32 11.29 15.37 23.52
C SER A 32 10.05 15.21 22.65
N TYR A 33 9.92 14.13 21.88
CA TYR A 33 8.70 13.84 21.13
C TYR A 33 7.51 13.52 22.02
N ALA A 34 7.71 12.81 23.15
CA ALA A 34 6.63 12.51 24.09
C ALA A 34 5.97 13.77 24.68
N ALA A 35 6.72 14.89 24.79
CA ALA A 35 6.16 16.19 25.18
C ALA A 35 5.30 16.84 24.07
N VAL A 36 5.58 16.49 22.80
CA VAL A 36 4.91 17.04 21.60
C VAL A 36 3.66 16.22 21.23
N GLU A 37 3.69 14.90 21.45
CA GLU A 37 2.66 13.94 21.01
C GLU A 37 1.21 14.31 21.40
N PRO A 38 0.91 14.87 22.59
CA PRO A 38 -0.46 15.27 22.94
C PRO A 38 -1.04 16.40 22.06
N GLN A 39 -0.20 17.13 21.32
CA GLN A 39 -0.55 18.36 20.58
C GLN A 39 -0.32 18.21 19.07
N THR A 40 -0.49 16.99 18.54
CA THR A 40 -0.15 16.65 17.14
C THR A 40 -0.80 17.55 16.08
N ASP A 41 -2.02 18.01 16.31
CA ASP A 41 -2.76 18.83 15.34
C ASP A 41 -2.24 20.27 15.29
N GLU A 42 -1.93 20.87 16.44
CA GLU A 42 -1.29 22.18 16.58
C GLU A 42 0.13 22.19 16.01
N VAL A 43 0.87 21.10 16.24
CA VAL A 43 2.22 20.88 15.68
C VAL A 43 2.16 20.83 14.15
N ALA A 44 1.24 20.05 13.59
CA ALA A 44 1.08 19.93 12.15
C ALA A 44 0.66 21.26 11.50
N ARG A 45 -0.28 22.01 12.13
CA ARG A 45 -0.67 23.35 11.64
C ARG A 45 0.52 24.31 11.64
N PHE A 46 1.28 24.37 12.73
CA PHE A 46 2.45 25.24 12.83
C PHE A 46 3.52 24.86 11.80
N PHE A 47 3.80 23.56 11.64
CA PHE A 47 4.74 23.05 10.64
C PHE A 47 4.37 23.52 9.23
N TYR A 48 3.13 23.30 8.78
CA TYR A 48 2.74 23.70 7.42
C TYR A 48 2.67 25.22 7.25
N GLY A 49 2.24 25.96 8.28
CA GLY A 49 2.30 27.42 8.29
C GLY A 49 3.73 27.92 8.06
N MET A 50 4.67 27.39 8.82
CA MET A 50 6.10 27.72 8.69
C MET A 50 6.66 27.30 7.33
N LEU A 51 6.37 26.08 6.87
CA LEU A 51 6.83 25.58 5.57
C LEU A 51 6.38 26.50 4.43
N PHE A 52 5.11 26.90 4.42
CA PHE A 52 4.57 27.79 3.37
C PHE A 52 5.04 29.24 3.51
N SER A 53 5.46 29.68 4.70
CA SER A 53 6.14 30.96 4.85
C SER A 53 7.60 30.91 4.35
N LEU A 54 8.33 29.84 4.65
CA LEU A 54 9.73 29.67 4.25
C LEU A 54 9.90 29.36 2.76
N ALA A 55 8.99 28.56 2.20
CA ALA A 55 9.01 28.13 0.81
C ALA A 55 7.59 28.18 0.19
N PRO A 56 7.08 29.38 -0.16
CA PRO A 56 5.70 29.57 -0.62
C PRO A 56 5.30 28.69 -1.82
N ALA A 57 6.24 28.45 -2.75
CA ALA A 57 6.01 27.61 -3.92
C ALA A 57 5.61 26.17 -3.59
N THR A 58 5.97 25.67 -2.40
CA THR A 58 5.60 24.31 -1.96
C THR A 58 4.10 24.15 -1.73
N ARG A 59 3.34 25.25 -1.56
CA ARG A 59 1.89 25.17 -1.33
C ARG A 59 1.15 24.43 -2.44
N GLU A 60 1.59 24.57 -3.69
CA GLU A 60 0.99 23.95 -4.88
C GLU A 60 1.21 22.43 -4.95
N MET A 61 2.12 21.90 -4.13
CA MET A 61 2.42 20.46 -4.06
C MET A 61 1.41 19.70 -3.20
N PHE A 62 0.63 20.41 -2.39
CA PHE A 62 -0.31 19.84 -1.44
C PHE A 62 -1.77 20.07 -1.87
N PRO A 63 -2.70 19.21 -1.45
CA PRO A 63 -4.12 19.41 -1.70
C PRO A 63 -4.65 20.71 -1.08
N VAL A 64 -5.83 21.15 -1.54
CA VAL A 64 -6.52 22.32 -0.95
C VAL A 64 -6.91 22.02 0.50
N ASN A 65 -7.53 20.86 0.75
CA ASN A 65 -7.83 20.38 2.09
C ASN A 65 -6.61 19.67 2.70
N MET A 66 -6.11 20.22 3.80
CA MET A 66 -4.90 19.77 4.48
C MET A 66 -5.15 18.83 5.68
N GLU A 67 -6.39 18.49 6.01
CA GLU A 67 -6.70 17.68 7.20
C GLU A 67 -6.04 16.29 7.15
N VAL A 68 -6.32 15.51 6.08
CA VAL A 68 -5.71 14.19 5.89
C VAL A 68 -4.19 14.29 5.79
N GLN A 69 -3.68 15.35 5.14
CA GLN A 69 -2.24 15.55 4.96
C GLN A 69 -1.52 15.87 6.28
N ARG A 70 -2.16 16.60 7.20
CA ARG A 70 -1.64 16.82 8.57
C ARG A 70 -1.55 15.51 9.34
N SER A 71 -2.60 14.69 9.30
CA SER A 71 -2.61 13.38 9.96
C SER A 71 -1.53 12.45 9.40
N ARG A 72 -1.33 12.43 8.07
CA ARG A 72 -0.27 11.63 7.42
C ARG A 72 1.13 12.03 7.87
N LEU A 73 1.42 13.33 7.97
CA LEU A 73 2.70 13.81 8.49
C LEU A 73 2.96 13.31 9.91
N MET A 74 1.96 13.43 10.80
CA MET A 74 2.13 13.02 12.19
C MET A 74 2.34 11.50 12.32
N ARG A 75 1.60 10.69 11.55
CA ARG A 75 1.84 9.23 11.52
C ARG A 75 3.24 8.88 11.00
N ALA A 76 3.73 9.57 9.97
CA ALA A 76 5.09 9.37 9.48
C ALA A 76 6.13 9.75 10.54
N LEU A 77 5.92 10.85 11.27
CA LEU A 77 6.80 11.29 12.35
C LEU A 77 6.82 10.29 13.52
N VAL A 78 5.66 9.79 13.94
CA VAL A 78 5.56 8.71 14.95
C VAL A 78 6.35 7.48 14.49
N HIS A 79 6.16 7.06 13.24
CA HIS A 79 6.85 5.89 12.70
C HIS A 79 8.38 6.06 12.72
N VAL A 80 8.87 7.21 12.27
CA VAL A 80 10.31 7.57 12.33
C VAL A 80 10.82 7.53 13.77
N VAL A 81 10.13 8.16 14.71
CA VAL A 81 10.55 8.21 16.13
C VAL A 81 10.54 6.81 16.77
N GLN A 82 9.58 5.96 16.41
CA GLN A 82 9.52 4.59 16.88
C GLN A 82 10.67 3.74 16.33
N MET A 83 11.06 3.96 15.07
CA MET A 83 12.10 3.20 14.37
C MET A 83 13.51 3.79 14.43
N VAL A 84 13.71 4.89 15.16
CA VAL A 84 15.00 5.61 15.20
C VAL A 84 16.18 4.76 15.69
N ASP A 85 15.94 3.69 16.45
CA ASP A 85 16.93 2.70 16.90
C ASP A 85 17.04 1.46 15.98
N ARG A 86 16.35 1.46 14.84
CA ARG A 86 16.32 0.37 13.84
C ARG A 86 16.64 0.89 12.44
N PRO A 87 17.89 1.36 12.19
CA PRO A 87 18.27 1.94 10.90
C PRO A 87 18.11 0.97 9.72
N ASP A 88 18.31 -0.33 9.94
CA ASP A 88 18.14 -1.38 8.91
C ASP A 88 16.69 -1.47 8.39
N ASP A 89 15.71 -1.09 9.22
CA ASP A 89 14.29 -1.06 8.86
C ASP A 89 13.89 0.34 8.35
N LEU A 90 14.39 1.39 9.02
CA LEU A 90 14.03 2.78 8.75
C LEU A 90 14.60 3.30 7.42
N ILE A 91 15.86 3.00 7.09
CA ILE A 91 16.50 3.51 5.88
C ILE A 91 15.80 3.00 4.60
N PRO A 92 15.45 1.70 4.45
CA PRO A 92 14.67 1.25 3.30
C PRO A 92 13.32 1.99 3.15
N PHE A 93 12.62 2.25 4.26
CA PHE A 93 11.38 3.02 4.25
C PHE A 93 11.62 4.46 3.75
N LEU A 94 12.62 5.15 4.29
CA LEU A 94 12.97 6.52 3.88
C LEU A 94 13.38 6.59 2.41
N ARG A 95 14.19 5.64 1.94
CA ARG A 95 14.58 5.56 0.52
C ARG A 95 13.35 5.42 -0.39
N GLN A 96 12.39 4.57 -0.01
CA GLN A 96 11.15 4.43 -0.78
C GLN A 96 10.30 5.72 -0.73
N LEU A 97 10.24 6.39 0.43
CA LEU A 97 9.54 7.66 0.57
C LEU A 97 10.17 8.75 -0.30
N GLY A 98 11.51 8.81 -0.38
CA GLY A 98 12.25 9.71 -1.26
C GLY A 98 11.92 9.51 -2.75
N ARG A 99 11.88 8.25 -3.21
CA ARG A 99 11.44 7.92 -4.58
C ARG A 99 10.01 8.37 -4.84
N ASP A 100 9.09 8.08 -3.90
CA ASP A 100 7.69 8.47 -4.03
C ASP A 100 7.52 10.00 -4.08
N HIS A 101 8.38 10.74 -3.37
CA HIS A 101 8.35 12.19 -3.35
C HIS A 101 8.67 12.85 -4.70
N ARG A 102 9.34 12.14 -5.61
CA ARG A 102 9.66 12.64 -6.96
C ARG A 102 8.40 13.09 -7.71
N LYS A 103 7.28 12.38 -7.55
CA LYS A 103 6.02 12.68 -8.26
C LYS A 103 5.37 14.01 -7.87
N PHE A 104 5.76 14.56 -6.73
CA PHE A 104 5.31 15.88 -6.28
C PHE A 104 6.24 17.02 -6.73
N GLY A 105 7.36 16.70 -7.39
CA GLY A 105 8.37 17.70 -7.80
C GLY A 105 9.26 18.16 -6.64
N VAL A 106 9.49 17.29 -5.64
CA VAL A 106 10.35 17.63 -4.50
C VAL A 106 11.81 17.75 -4.97
N VAL A 107 12.46 18.86 -4.62
CA VAL A 107 13.88 19.12 -4.89
C VAL A 107 14.65 19.36 -3.58
N ALA A 108 15.98 19.41 -3.65
CA ALA A 108 16.86 19.55 -2.48
C ALA A 108 16.50 20.75 -1.58
N SER A 109 16.23 21.93 -2.15
CA SER A 109 15.90 23.14 -1.37
C SER A 109 14.60 23.00 -0.56
N HIS A 110 13.68 22.12 -0.95
CA HIS A 110 12.48 21.86 -0.14
C HIS A 110 12.82 21.14 1.17
N TYR A 111 13.85 20.29 1.21
CA TYR A 111 14.27 19.62 2.44
C TYR A 111 14.80 20.63 3.46
N GLU A 112 15.56 21.65 3.05
CA GLU A 112 16.03 22.69 3.97
C GLU A 112 14.87 23.43 4.67
N ALA A 113 13.83 23.80 3.90
CA ALA A 113 12.63 24.43 4.44
C ALA A 113 11.84 23.49 5.37
N VAL A 114 11.72 22.21 5.00
CA VAL A 114 11.06 21.19 5.82
C VAL A 114 11.79 20.97 7.14
N GLY A 115 13.12 20.85 7.12
CA GLY A 115 13.93 20.68 8.32
C GLY A 115 13.76 21.85 9.28
N THR A 116 13.85 23.08 8.75
CA THR A 116 13.63 24.30 9.55
C THR A 116 12.23 24.36 10.15
N ALA A 117 11.20 24.06 9.35
CA ALA A 117 9.82 24.05 9.82
C ALA A 117 9.56 22.97 10.88
N LEU A 118 10.11 21.76 10.70
CA LEU A 118 9.93 20.63 11.60
C LEU A 118 10.60 20.88 12.95
N LEU A 119 11.87 21.28 12.95
CA LEU A 119 12.61 21.58 14.19
C LEU A 119 11.97 22.76 14.92
N SER A 120 11.50 23.78 14.20
CA SER A 120 10.78 24.91 14.81
C SER A 120 9.46 24.49 15.45
N ALA A 121 8.72 23.58 14.81
CA ALA A 121 7.49 23.04 15.36
C ALA A 121 7.77 22.24 16.65
N ILE A 122 8.73 21.31 16.62
CA ILE A 122 9.09 20.51 17.79
C ILE A 122 9.58 21.41 18.92
N LYS A 123 10.49 22.37 18.64
CA LYS A 123 10.99 23.35 19.62
C LYS A 123 9.85 24.11 20.32
N ARG A 124 8.85 24.55 19.55
CA ARG A 124 7.72 25.30 20.08
C ARG A 124 6.89 24.47 21.06
N TYR A 125 6.64 23.19 20.77
CA TYR A 125 5.72 22.36 21.54
C TYR A 125 6.40 21.43 22.56
N ALA A 126 7.71 21.19 22.45
CA ALA A 126 8.48 20.43 23.43
C ALA A 126 8.72 21.22 24.74
N GLY A 127 8.55 22.55 24.71
CA GLY A 127 8.66 23.39 25.91
C GLY A 127 10.01 23.24 26.62
N SER A 128 9.97 22.94 27.92
CA SER A 128 11.19 22.75 28.74
C SER A 128 12.00 21.51 28.36
N ALA A 129 11.44 20.57 27.60
CA ALA A 129 12.18 19.42 27.08
C ALA A 129 13.14 19.81 25.94
N TRP A 130 13.01 21.00 25.36
CA TRP A 130 13.92 21.48 24.32
C TRP A 130 15.17 22.15 24.90
N ASN A 131 16.33 21.61 24.57
CA ASN A 131 17.64 22.18 24.89
C ASN A 131 18.61 21.99 23.71
N GLN A 132 19.83 22.53 23.82
CA GLN A 132 20.82 22.49 22.73
C GLN A 132 21.18 21.05 22.30
N HIS A 133 21.27 20.10 23.23
CA HIS A 133 21.58 18.70 22.89
C HIS A 133 20.42 18.03 22.14
N VAL A 134 19.18 18.34 22.54
CA VAL A 134 17.97 17.86 21.85
C VAL A 134 17.89 18.46 20.44
N GLU A 135 18.18 19.75 20.29
CA GLU A 135 18.23 20.43 18.99
C GLU A 135 19.26 19.79 18.05
N MET A 136 20.46 19.50 18.56
CA MET A 136 21.49 18.79 17.80
C MET A 136 21.05 17.37 17.41
N ALA A 137 20.43 16.62 18.33
CA ALA A 137 19.94 15.27 18.06
C ALA A 137 18.87 15.24 16.95
N TRP A 138 17.91 16.16 16.99
CA TRP A 138 16.90 16.29 15.94
C TRP A 138 17.49 16.74 14.60
N ALA A 139 18.45 17.67 14.61
CA ALA A 139 19.13 18.12 13.40
C ALA A 139 19.93 17.00 12.74
N GLU A 140 20.65 16.20 13.52
CA GLU A 140 21.40 15.03 13.04
C GLU A 140 20.46 13.97 12.46
N ALA A 141 19.42 13.59 13.19
CA ALA A 141 18.41 12.64 12.70
C ALA A 141 17.73 13.14 11.41
N TYR A 142 17.35 14.41 11.35
CA TYR A 142 16.78 15.02 10.15
C TYR A 142 17.74 14.94 8.96
N THR A 143 19.01 15.26 9.18
CA THR A 143 20.04 15.22 8.14
C THR A 143 20.21 13.82 7.54
N ILE A 144 20.22 12.78 8.39
CA ILE A 144 20.30 11.39 7.94
C ILE A 144 19.06 11.01 7.13
N MET A 145 17.87 11.41 7.58
CA MET A 145 16.63 11.15 6.86
C MET A 145 16.59 11.83 5.50
N ALA A 146 16.84 13.14 5.47
CA ALA A 146 16.83 13.94 4.25
C ALA A 146 17.82 13.39 3.22
N ARG A 147 19.06 13.11 3.63
CA ARG A 147 20.07 12.49 2.74
C ARG A 147 19.61 11.14 2.21
N SER A 148 19.12 10.25 3.06
CA SER A 148 18.64 8.93 2.63
C SER A 148 17.52 9.02 1.58
N MET A 149 16.60 9.98 1.75
CA MET A 149 15.52 10.24 0.80
C MET A 149 16.04 10.86 -0.51
N GLN A 150 16.91 11.87 -0.41
CA GLN A 150 17.48 12.58 -1.56
C GLN A 150 18.35 11.66 -2.42
N ASP A 151 19.23 10.86 -1.82
CA ASP A 151 20.12 9.94 -2.53
C ASP A 151 19.30 8.89 -3.31
N ALA A 152 18.27 8.33 -2.68
CA ALA A 152 17.40 7.35 -3.33
C ALA A 152 16.54 7.97 -4.45
N ALA A 153 16.11 9.22 -4.30
CA ALA A 153 15.39 9.94 -5.33
C ALA A 153 16.27 10.28 -6.54
N ALA A 154 17.53 10.64 -6.29
CA ALA A 154 18.51 10.97 -7.33
C ALA A 154 19.00 9.74 -8.11
N ALA A 155 19.12 8.59 -7.43
CA ALA A 155 19.54 7.32 -8.03
C ALA A 155 18.42 6.59 -8.81
N ASP A 156 17.19 7.11 -8.81
CA ASP A 156 16.07 6.49 -9.50
C ASP A 156 15.94 7.05 -10.93
N GLU A 157 16.27 6.21 -11.91
CA GLU A 157 16.36 6.59 -13.33
C GLU A 157 15.00 6.59 -14.06
N GLY A 158 13.95 6.00 -13.46
CA GLY A 158 12.61 5.98 -14.05
C GLY A 158 11.92 7.35 -13.98
N PRO A 159 10.85 7.60 -14.77
CA PRO A 159 10.08 8.82 -14.63
C PRO A 159 9.41 8.88 -13.25
N ALA A 160 9.22 10.08 -12.73
CA ALA A 160 8.53 10.28 -11.45
C ALA A 160 7.05 9.85 -11.50
N TYR A 161 6.46 9.90 -12.69
CA TYR A 161 5.14 9.40 -13.02
C TYR A 161 5.00 9.28 -14.55
N TRP A 162 3.99 8.53 -15.00
CA TRP A 162 3.56 8.40 -16.39
C TRP A 162 2.28 9.20 -16.60
N HIS A 163 2.14 9.84 -17.76
CA HIS A 163 0.83 10.34 -18.18
C HIS A 163 0.07 9.21 -18.84
N ALA A 164 -1.19 9.02 -18.49
CA ALA A 164 -2.02 7.98 -19.09
C ALA A 164 -3.39 8.54 -19.48
N ASN A 165 -3.73 8.43 -20.76
CA ASN A 165 -5.01 8.91 -21.28
C ASN A 165 -6.08 7.86 -21.05
N VAL A 166 -7.24 8.27 -20.56
CA VAL A 166 -8.41 7.39 -20.43
C VAL A 166 -8.91 7.03 -21.83
N VAL A 167 -8.83 5.75 -22.17
CA VAL A 167 -9.27 5.20 -23.46
C VAL A 167 -10.62 4.49 -23.35
N GLU A 168 -11.02 4.09 -22.14
CA GLU A 168 -12.32 3.48 -21.88
C GLU A 168 -12.81 3.78 -20.46
N HIS A 169 -14.10 4.00 -20.30
CA HIS A 169 -14.77 4.12 -19.01
C HIS A 169 -16.13 3.43 -19.08
N ILE A 170 -16.24 2.28 -18.40
CA ILE A 170 -17.47 1.48 -18.33
C ILE A 170 -17.98 1.53 -16.90
N ARG A 171 -19.16 2.11 -16.72
CA ARG A 171 -19.85 2.11 -15.43
C ARG A 171 -20.70 0.85 -15.30
N LEU A 172 -20.30 -0.06 -14.41
CA LEU A 172 -20.98 -1.34 -14.19
C LEU A 172 -22.17 -1.20 -13.23
N SER A 173 -22.09 -0.30 -12.26
CA SER A 173 -23.17 0.01 -11.31
C SER A 173 -23.14 1.49 -10.92
N TRP A 174 -24.01 1.90 -10.00
CA TRP A 174 -24.00 3.28 -9.51
C TRP A 174 -22.68 3.65 -8.80
N ASP A 175 -21.96 2.69 -8.23
CA ASP A 175 -20.73 2.88 -7.47
C ASP A 175 -19.51 2.14 -8.03
N LEU A 176 -19.61 1.38 -9.12
CA LEU A 176 -18.50 0.61 -9.69
C LEU A 176 -18.25 0.99 -11.15
N ALA A 177 -16.98 1.20 -11.50
CA ALA A 177 -16.54 1.41 -12.86
C ALA A 177 -15.25 0.65 -13.19
N VAL A 178 -15.12 0.25 -14.45
CA VAL A 178 -13.88 -0.19 -15.08
C VAL A 178 -13.35 0.96 -15.91
N VAL A 179 -12.10 1.33 -15.69
CA VAL A 179 -11.42 2.39 -16.45
C VAL A 179 -10.17 1.83 -17.07
N ARG A 180 -10.00 2.00 -18.38
CA ARG A 180 -8.74 1.68 -19.06
C ARG A 180 -8.00 2.94 -19.43
N VAL A 181 -6.69 2.92 -19.21
CA VAL A 181 -5.81 4.04 -19.53
C VAL A 181 -4.65 3.55 -20.39
N GLN A 182 -4.26 4.40 -21.35
CA GLN A 182 -3.08 4.22 -22.19
C GLN A 182 -1.96 5.15 -21.69
N PRO A 183 -0.91 4.62 -21.05
CA PRO A 183 0.28 5.38 -20.72
C PRO A 183 1.02 5.89 -21.96
N ASP A 184 1.72 7.02 -21.81
CA ASP A 184 2.64 7.59 -22.80
C ASP A 184 3.85 6.69 -23.08
N HIS A 185 4.29 5.93 -22.07
CA HIS A 185 5.34 4.92 -22.16
C HIS A 185 4.99 3.69 -21.32
N PRO A 186 5.58 2.50 -21.60
CA PRO A 186 5.31 1.31 -20.82
C PRO A 186 5.55 1.52 -19.31
N VAL A 187 4.56 1.15 -18.51
CA VAL A 187 4.69 1.13 -17.05
C VAL A 187 5.25 -0.25 -16.65
N PRO A 188 6.41 -0.34 -15.99
CA PRO A 188 7.07 -1.62 -15.69
C PRO A 188 6.47 -2.28 -14.43
N TYR A 189 5.15 -2.45 -14.38
CA TYR A 189 4.46 -3.09 -13.27
C TYR A 189 4.45 -4.61 -13.41
N ARG A 190 4.31 -5.30 -12.28
CA ARG A 190 4.02 -6.75 -12.24
C ARG A 190 2.63 -6.99 -11.68
N PRO A 191 1.94 -8.07 -12.08
CA PRO A 191 0.66 -8.44 -11.48
C PRO A 191 0.72 -8.51 -9.95
N GLY A 192 -0.32 -7.98 -9.31
CA GLY A 192 -0.38 -7.87 -7.85
C GLY A 192 0.29 -6.61 -7.27
N GLN A 193 1.03 -5.85 -8.07
CA GLN A 193 1.47 -4.50 -7.69
C GLN A 193 0.35 -3.47 -7.83
N TYR A 194 0.49 -2.34 -7.14
CA TYR A 194 -0.38 -1.18 -7.25
C TYR A 194 0.42 0.05 -7.66
N VAL A 195 -0.26 1.04 -8.24
CA VAL A 195 0.30 2.35 -8.60
C VAL A 195 -0.47 3.45 -7.89
N SER A 196 0.21 4.54 -7.51
CA SER A 196 -0.51 5.74 -7.08
C SER A 196 -1.06 6.47 -8.30
N VAL A 197 -2.32 6.88 -8.27
CA VAL A 197 -3.01 7.54 -9.37
C VAL A 197 -3.49 8.91 -8.92
N GLU A 198 -3.23 9.92 -9.74
CA GLU A 198 -3.86 11.23 -9.66
C GLU A 198 -4.76 11.44 -10.88
N VAL A 199 -5.97 11.94 -10.64
CA VAL A 199 -6.96 12.24 -11.67
C VAL A 199 -7.21 13.75 -11.75
N PRO A 200 -7.49 14.30 -12.95
CA PRO A 200 -7.59 15.75 -13.15
C PRO A 200 -8.74 16.39 -12.35
N GLN A 201 -9.78 15.64 -12.00
CA GLN A 201 -10.90 16.13 -11.21
C GLN A 201 -10.53 16.37 -9.74
N ARG A 202 -9.46 15.75 -9.25
CA ARG A 202 -9.00 15.82 -7.86
C ARG A 202 -7.46 15.94 -7.83
N PRO A 203 -6.90 17.07 -8.30
CA PRO A 203 -5.46 17.24 -8.38
C PRO A 203 -4.81 17.15 -6.99
N ARG A 204 -3.57 16.65 -6.96
CA ARG A 204 -2.77 16.40 -5.74
C ARG A 204 -3.35 15.39 -4.74
N LEU A 205 -4.51 14.78 -5.03
CA LEU A 205 -5.09 13.71 -4.21
C LEU A 205 -4.80 12.34 -4.83
N TRP A 206 -3.60 11.84 -4.58
CA TRP A 206 -3.16 10.53 -5.07
C TRP A 206 -3.84 9.39 -4.31
N ARG A 207 -4.28 8.35 -5.02
CA ARG A 207 -4.82 7.11 -4.44
C ARG A 207 -4.22 5.89 -5.09
N TYR A 208 -4.04 4.82 -4.33
CA TYR A 208 -3.47 3.58 -4.85
C TYR A 208 -4.55 2.76 -5.54
N PHE A 209 -4.26 2.28 -6.74
CA PHE A 209 -5.07 1.32 -7.47
C PHE A 209 -4.19 0.23 -8.06
N THR A 210 -4.72 -0.98 -8.09
CA THR A 210 -4.06 -2.15 -8.68
C THR A 210 -4.55 -2.32 -10.12
N PRO A 211 -3.64 -2.39 -11.12
CA PRO A 211 -4.01 -2.84 -12.46
C PRO A 211 -4.62 -4.25 -12.39
N ALA A 212 -5.76 -4.44 -13.06
CA ALA A 212 -6.55 -5.67 -13.07
C ALA A 212 -6.12 -6.67 -14.16
N ASN A 213 -5.19 -6.27 -15.03
CA ASN A 213 -4.62 -7.09 -16.10
C ASN A 213 -3.11 -7.29 -15.91
N ALA A 214 -2.58 -8.37 -16.47
CA ALA A 214 -1.14 -8.52 -16.64
C ALA A 214 -0.60 -7.48 -17.64
N PRO A 215 0.70 -7.13 -17.60
CA PRO A 215 1.32 -6.31 -18.64
C PRO A 215 1.08 -6.90 -20.03
N ARG A 216 0.65 -6.05 -20.97
CA ARG A 216 0.32 -6.41 -22.36
C ARG A 216 1.17 -5.61 -23.34
N GLU A 217 1.27 -6.08 -24.58
CA GLU A 217 2.00 -5.39 -25.65
C GLU A 217 1.40 -4.01 -25.99
N ASP A 218 0.09 -3.84 -25.85
CA ASP A 218 -0.59 -2.56 -26.04
C ASP A 218 -0.29 -1.54 -24.92
N GLY A 219 0.26 -2.00 -23.79
CA GLY A 219 0.59 -1.18 -22.63
C GLY A 219 -0.62 -0.64 -21.87
N VAL A 220 -1.85 -1.09 -22.18
CA VAL A 220 -3.07 -0.59 -21.53
C VAL A 220 -3.17 -1.14 -20.10
N LEU A 221 -3.51 -0.26 -19.15
CA LEU A 221 -3.81 -0.63 -17.77
C LEU A 221 -5.31 -0.52 -17.52
N GLU A 222 -5.91 -1.58 -16.99
CA GLU A 222 -7.31 -1.65 -16.57
C GLU A 222 -7.41 -1.50 -15.05
N PHE A 223 -8.30 -0.64 -14.56
CA PHE A 223 -8.55 -0.43 -13.15
C PHE A 223 -10.02 -0.68 -12.82
N HIS A 224 -10.28 -1.38 -11.72
CA HIS A 224 -11.63 -1.56 -11.18
C HIS A 224 -11.81 -0.66 -9.95
N ILE A 225 -12.66 0.35 -10.06
CA ILE A 225 -12.83 1.37 -9.01
C ILE A 225 -14.25 1.31 -8.46
N ARG A 226 -14.36 1.05 -7.15
CA ARG A 226 -15.59 1.24 -6.41
C ARG A 226 -15.55 2.55 -5.63
N SER A 227 -16.65 3.29 -5.65
CA SER A 227 -16.82 4.53 -4.89
C SER A 227 -16.92 4.22 -3.41
N VAL A 228 -16.01 4.78 -2.62
CA VAL A 228 -16.09 4.78 -1.15
C VAL A 228 -17.02 5.92 -0.69
N GLU A 229 -17.87 5.65 0.29
CA GLU A 229 -18.72 6.67 0.92
C GLU A 229 -17.86 7.78 1.55
N GLY A 230 -18.23 9.05 1.33
CA GLY A 230 -17.41 10.20 1.72
C GLY A 230 -16.08 10.35 0.95
N GLY A 231 -15.75 9.41 0.05
CA GLY A 231 -14.52 9.41 -0.73
C GLY A 231 -14.53 10.43 -1.86
N TRP A 232 -13.54 11.32 -1.87
CA TRP A 232 -13.45 12.42 -2.84
C TRP A 232 -12.98 11.97 -4.22
N VAL A 233 -12.03 11.04 -4.27
CA VAL A 233 -11.35 10.59 -5.49
C VAL A 233 -12.13 9.47 -6.18
N SER A 234 -12.40 8.37 -5.47
CA SER A 234 -13.13 7.21 -6.03
C SER A 234 -14.48 7.59 -6.62
N ARG A 235 -15.26 8.45 -5.92
CA ARG A 235 -16.55 8.92 -6.42
C ARG A 235 -16.40 9.76 -7.68
N SER A 236 -15.33 10.55 -7.77
CA SER A 236 -15.07 11.37 -8.95
C SER A 236 -14.65 10.52 -10.14
N ILE A 237 -13.88 9.45 -9.92
CA ILE A 237 -13.50 8.51 -10.98
C ILE A 237 -14.76 7.86 -11.56
N VAL A 238 -15.55 7.21 -10.70
CA VAL A 238 -16.75 6.46 -11.12
C VAL A 238 -17.77 7.35 -11.85
N ASN A 239 -17.96 8.60 -11.42
CA ASN A 239 -19.04 9.44 -11.95
C ASN A 239 -18.60 10.46 -13.00
N HIS A 240 -17.33 10.87 -13.03
CA HIS A 240 -16.90 12.04 -13.79
C HIS A 240 -15.67 11.81 -14.68
N THR A 241 -15.09 10.61 -14.68
CA THR A 241 -14.05 10.27 -15.65
C THR A 241 -14.61 10.29 -17.07
N LYS A 242 -13.88 10.95 -17.97
CA LYS A 242 -14.21 11.07 -19.39
C LYS A 242 -13.09 10.48 -20.25
N LEU A 243 -13.46 10.02 -21.44
CA LEU A 243 -12.48 9.67 -22.46
C LEU A 243 -11.57 10.88 -22.76
N GLY A 244 -10.27 10.61 -22.89
CA GLY A 244 -9.25 11.64 -23.11
C GLY A 244 -8.77 12.35 -21.84
N ASP A 245 -9.36 12.10 -20.66
CA ASP A 245 -8.77 12.59 -19.41
C ASP A 245 -7.34 12.06 -19.26
N THR A 246 -6.39 12.91 -18.89
CA THR A 246 -5.02 12.50 -18.61
C THR A 246 -4.84 12.26 -17.12
N TRP A 247 -4.64 11.00 -16.74
CA TRP A 247 -4.27 10.59 -15.39
C TRP A 247 -2.75 10.62 -15.23
N ARG A 248 -2.27 10.75 -14.00
CA ARG A 248 -0.86 10.54 -13.67
C ARG A 248 -0.70 9.28 -12.83
N LEU A 249 0.14 8.36 -13.29
CA LEU A 249 0.43 7.11 -12.60
C LEU A 249 1.83 7.21 -11.99
N GLY A 250 1.96 7.03 -10.69
CA GLY A 250 3.26 6.93 -10.03
C GLY A 250 3.90 5.55 -10.24
N PRO A 251 5.14 5.35 -9.76
CA PRO A 251 5.85 4.09 -9.90
C PRO A 251 5.08 2.91 -9.28
N PRO A 252 5.17 1.71 -9.87
CA PRO A 252 4.56 0.51 -9.31
C PRO A 252 5.20 0.12 -7.97
N MET A 253 4.36 -0.29 -7.04
CA MET A 253 4.70 -0.63 -5.66
C MET A 253 3.96 -1.91 -5.24
N GLY A 254 4.34 -2.46 -4.09
CA GLY A 254 3.73 -3.68 -3.57
C GLY A 254 4.48 -4.95 -3.98
N ARG A 255 4.16 -6.05 -3.28
CA ARG A 255 4.87 -7.33 -3.33
C ARG A 255 3.94 -8.54 -3.40
N LEU A 256 2.62 -8.31 -3.47
CA LEU A 256 1.66 -9.40 -3.61
C LEU A 256 1.92 -10.08 -4.96
N SER A 257 2.23 -11.37 -4.93
CA SER A 257 2.63 -12.14 -6.11
C SER A 257 2.57 -13.64 -5.80
N VAL A 258 2.42 -14.44 -6.85
CA VAL A 258 2.55 -15.90 -6.79
C VAL A 258 4.03 -16.28 -6.76
N ASP A 259 4.46 -17.02 -5.74
CA ASP A 259 5.83 -17.51 -5.63
C ASP A 259 5.94 -18.91 -6.26
N ARG A 260 6.35 -18.96 -7.52
CA ARG A 260 6.53 -20.22 -8.25
C ARG A 260 7.60 -21.14 -7.66
N ARG A 261 8.51 -20.61 -6.83
CA ARG A 261 9.61 -21.39 -6.23
C ARG A 261 9.18 -22.13 -4.98
N SER A 262 8.02 -21.80 -4.40
CA SER A 262 7.52 -22.49 -3.21
C SER A 262 7.15 -23.95 -3.50
N GLY A 263 6.80 -24.27 -4.77
CA GLY A 263 6.29 -25.58 -5.17
C GLY A 263 4.91 -25.90 -4.60
N ARG A 264 4.28 -24.95 -3.90
CA ARG A 264 2.95 -25.08 -3.31
C ARG A 264 1.90 -24.64 -4.31
N ASP A 265 0.71 -25.19 -4.12
CA ASP A 265 -0.47 -24.65 -4.77
C ASP A 265 -0.88 -23.30 -4.16
N VAL A 266 -1.78 -22.57 -4.82
CA VAL A 266 -2.16 -21.20 -4.41
C VAL A 266 -3.63 -21.14 -4.01
N LEU A 267 -3.92 -20.39 -2.93
CA LEU A 267 -5.25 -19.97 -2.55
C LEU A 267 -5.35 -18.46 -2.68
N MET A 268 -6.26 -17.97 -3.51
CA MET A 268 -6.56 -16.55 -3.68
C MET A 268 -7.92 -16.23 -3.07
N ILE A 269 -8.00 -15.15 -2.29
CA ILE A 269 -9.23 -14.72 -1.61
C ILE A 269 -9.43 -13.23 -1.88
N ALA A 270 -10.48 -12.91 -2.65
CA ALA A 270 -10.76 -11.56 -3.12
C ALA A 270 -12.16 -11.10 -2.71
N GLY A 271 -12.26 -9.90 -2.12
CA GLY A 271 -13.53 -9.25 -1.83
C GLY A 271 -13.74 -7.99 -2.68
N GLY A 272 -14.86 -7.90 -3.41
CA GLY A 272 -15.21 -6.74 -4.24
C GLY A 272 -14.12 -6.39 -5.27
N THR A 273 -13.64 -5.14 -5.30
CA THR A 273 -12.55 -4.72 -6.20
C THR A 273 -11.18 -5.29 -5.83
N GLY A 274 -11.05 -5.98 -4.69
CA GLY A 274 -9.87 -6.78 -4.36
C GLY A 274 -9.61 -7.95 -5.32
N VAL A 275 -10.53 -8.21 -6.26
CA VAL A 275 -10.32 -9.15 -7.36
C VAL A 275 -9.27 -8.66 -8.38
N ALA A 276 -9.03 -7.36 -8.51
CA ALA A 276 -8.09 -6.80 -9.48
C ALA A 276 -6.69 -7.43 -9.44
N PRO A 277 -5.98 -7.49 -8.29
CA PRO A 277 -4.67 -8.18 -8.23
C PRO A 277 -4.77 -9.67 -8.59
N MET A 278 -5.85 -10.35 -8.19
CA MET A 278 -6.03 -11.78 -8.46
C MET A 278 -6.22 -12.04 -9.95
N ARG A 279 -7.07 -11.24 -10.61
CA ARG A 279 -7.27 -11.32 -12.06
C ARG A 279 -5.99 -11.05 -12.82
N ALA A 280 -5.22 -10.02 -12.44
CA ALA A 280 -3.94 -9.73 -13.08
C ALA A 280 -2.95 -10.91 -12.96
N MET A 281 -2.88 -11.55 -11.79
CA MET A 281 -2.00 -12.71 -11.59
C MET A 281 -2.47 -13.94 -12.40
N VAL A 282 -3.78 -14.21 -12.42
CA VAL A 282 -4.35 -15.30 -13.22
C VAL A 282 -4.13 -15.07 -14.73
N ASP A 283 -4.28 -13.84 -15.20
CA ASP A 283 -4.05 -13.42 -16.59
C ASP A 283 -2.59 -13.62 -17.02
N GLU A 284 -1.62 -13.37 -16.13
CA GLU A 284 -0.20 -13.68 -16.37
C GLU A 284 0.07 -15.19 -16.36
N MET A 285 -0.50 -15.91 -15.39
CA MET A 285 -0.36 -17.36 -15.26
C MET A 285 -0.89 -18.12 -16.48
N ALA A 286 -1.98 -17.63 -17.10
CA ALA A 286 -2.54 -18.22 -18.32
C ALA A 286 -1.57 -18.20 -19.52
N GLN A 287 -0.50 -17.40 -19.47
CA GLN A 287 0.53 -17.34 -20.50
C GLN A 287 1.68 -18.34 -20.25
N TRP A 288 1.70 -18.99 -19.07
CA TRP A 288 2.74 -19.95 -18.71
C TRP A 288 2.35 -21.37 -19.15
N GLY A 289 3.36 -22.18 -19.50
CA GLY A 289 3.14 -23.58 -19.85
C GLY A 289 2.75 -24.48 -18.67
N GLU A 290 3.20 -24.14 -17.46
CA GLU A 290 2.93 -24.90 -16.23
C GLU A 290 2.61 -23.95 -15.06
N ASN A 291 1.53 -24.27 -14.35
CA ASN A 291 0.98 -23.49 -13.25
C ASN A 291 0.67 -24.37 -12.03
N PRO A 292 0.82 -23.84 -10.79
CA PRO A 292 0.24 -24.47 -9.61
C PRO A 292 -1.28 -24.50 -9.69
N GLN A 293 -1.94 -25.39 -8.93
CA GLN A 293 -3.39 -25.33 -8.79
C GLN A 293 -3.78 -24.05 -8.03
N VAL A 294 -4.75 -23.31 -8.54
CA VAL A 294 -5.26 -22.08 -7.95
C VAL A 294 -6.72 -22.28 -7.56
N HIS A 295 -7.01 -22.09 -6.27
CA HIS A 295 -8.39 -21.90 -5.81
C HIS A 295 -8.62 -20.42 -5.56
N LEU A 296 -9.52 -19.80 -6.30
CA LEU A 296 -9.87 -18.39 -6.20
C LEU A 296 -11.28 -18.22 -5.64
N PHE A 297 -11.37 -17.80 -4.38
CA PHE A 297 -12.63 -17.41 -3.75
C PHE A 297 -12.88 -15.92 -4.02
N VAL A 298 -13.98 -15.60 -4.70
CA VAL A 298 -14.41 -14.22 -4.98
C VAL A 298 -15.69 -13.94 -4.22
N GLY A 299 -15.65 -13.00 -3.29
CA GLY A 299 -16.73 -12.76 -2.35
C GLY A 299 -17.36 -11.38 -2.45
N GLY A 300 -18.66 -11.36 -2.23
CA GLY A 300 -19.50 -10.18 -2.28
C GLY A 300 -20.64 -10.22 -1.27
N ARG A 301 -21.15 -9.04 -0.91
CA ARG A 301 -22.40 -8.96 -0.15
C ARG A 301 -23.59 -9.22 -1.07
N THR A 302 -23.61 -8.55 -2.22
CA THR A 302 -24.65 -8.67 -3.23
C THR A 302 -24.10 -9.27 -4.52
N ARG A 303 -24.98 -9.63 -5.46
CA ARG A 303 -24.54 -10.16 -6.77
C ARG A 303 -23.69 -9.15 -7.56
N ASP A 304 -23.93 -7.86 -7.37
CA ASP A 304 -23.17 -6.78 -8.01
C ASP A 304 -21.70 -6.74 -7.56
N ASP A 305 -21.38 -7.33 -6.40
CA ASP A 305 -20.00 -7.49 -5.94
C ASP A 305 -19.25 -8.61 -6.67
N LEU A 306 -19.97 -9.53 -7.33
CA LEU A 306 -19.42 -10.65 -8.11
C LEU A 306 -19.27 -10.30 -9.61
N TYR A 307 -19.20 -9.00 -9.93
CA TYR A 307 -19.19 -8.46 -11.31
C TYR A 307 -18.15 -9.08 -12.25
N ASP A 308 -16.99 -9.51 -11.74
CA ASP A 308 -15.88 -10.05 -12.55
C ASP A 308 -15.82 -11.59 -12.54
N VAL A 309 -16.69 -12.26 -11.77
CA VAL A 309 -16.75 -13.73 -11.72
C VAL A 309 -17.00 -14.35 -13.09
N PRO A 310 -17.89 -13.82 -13.95
CA PRO A 310 -18.09 -14.39 -15.29
C PRO A 310 -16.80 -14.42 -16.13
N ASN A 311 -15.98 -13.36 -16.07
CA ASN A 311 -14.71 -13.30 -16.78
C ASN A 311 -13.72 -14.33 -16.23
N LEU A 312 -13.64 -14.49 -14.90
CA LEU A 312 -12.78 -15.47 -14.26
C LEU A 312 -13.22 -16.92 -14.54
N GLN A 313 -14.52 -17.18 -14.61
CA GLN A 313 -15.05 -18.50 -14.99
C GLN A 313 -14.75 -18.84 -16.46
N GLN A 314 -14.79 -17.84 -17.35
CA GLN A 314 -14.37 -18.00 -18.73
C GLN A 314 -12.88 -18.38 -18.81
N LEU A 315 -12.02 -17.73 -18.02
CA LEU A 315 -10.60 -18.10 -17.91
C LEU A 315 -10.44 -19.53 -17.39
N ALA A 316 -11.18 -19.92 -16.35
CA ALA A 316 -11.15 -21.28 -15.79
C ALA A 316 -11.53 -22.37 -16.81
N THR A 317 -12.40 -22.04 -17.79
CA THR A 317 -12.80 -23.00 -18.83
C THR A 317 -11.62 -23.44 -19.71
N SER A 318 -10.64 -22.54 -19.92
CA SER A 318 -9.43 -22.82 -20.71
C SER A 318 -8.21 -23.18 -19.86
N ASN A 319 -8.33 -23.08 -18.53
CA ASN A 319 -7.22 -23.23 -17.59
C ASN A 319 -7.62 -24.22 -16.48
N PRO A 320 -7.37 -25.53 -16.66
CA PRO A 320 -7.84 -26.56 -15.72
C PRO A 320 -7.17 -26.48 -14.34
N TRP A 321 -6.07 -25.74 -14.21
CA TRP A 321 -5.41 -25.44 -12.94
C TRP A 321 -6.15 -24.36 -12.12
N LEU A 322 -7.15 -23.67 -12.68
CA LEU A 322 -7.89 -22.60 -12.02
C LEU A 322 -9.30 -23.06 -11.61
N THR A 323 -9.59 -22.99 -10.32
CA THR A 323 -10.93 -23.17 -9.76
C THR A 323 -11.43 -21.85 -9.20
N VAL A 324 -12.60 -21.37 -9.66
CA VAL A 324 -13.21 -20.11 -9.20
C VAL A 324 -14.46 -20.41 -8.38
N VAL A 325 -14.48 -19.96 -7.13
CA VAL A 325 -15.56 -20.18 -6.17
C VAL A 325 -16.20 -18.84 -5.81
N PRO A 326 -17.36 -18.49 -6.39
CA PRO A 326 -18.10 -17.31 -5.98
C PRO A 326 -18.71 -17.50 -4.59
N VAL A 327 -18.64 -16.48 -3.74
CA VAL A 327 -19.19 -16.47 -2.38
C VAL A 327 -20.12 -15.28 -2.21
N LEU A 328 -21.35 -15.52 -1.76
CA LEU A 328 -22.38 -14.50 -1.63
C LEU A 328 -22.98 -14.49 -0.21
N GLN A 329 -22.98 -13.32 0.41
CA GLN A 329 -23.40 -13.18 1.80
C GLN A 329 -24.91 -12.91 1.95
N ASP A 330 -25.47 -11.98 1.17
CA ASP A 330 -26.81 -11.42 1.42
C ASP A 330 -27.88 -11.93 0.42
N ASP A 331 -27.67 -13.12 -0.17
CA ASP A 331 -28.68 -13.82 -0.99
C ASP A 331 -28.59 -15.34 -0.77
N PRO A 332 -29.37 -15.90 0.17
CA PRO A 332 -29.36 -17.34 0.48
C PRO A 332 -30.04 -18.20 -0.59
N THR A 333 -30.67 -17.57 -1.60
CA THR A 333 -31.39 -18.29 -2.67
C THR A 333 -30.57 -18.43 -3.95
N ALA A 334 -29.42 -17.74 -4.03
CA ALA A 334 -28.50 -17.84 -5.15
C ALA A 334 -28.00 -19.27 -5.32
N ARG A 335 -27.99 -19.77 -6.56
CA ARG A 335 -27.47 -21.10 -6.91
C ARG A 335 -26.09 -20.96 -7.54
N GLY A 336 -25.27 -22.00 -7.41
CA GLY A 336 -23.93 -22.03 -7.99
C GLY A 336 -22.92 -21.12 -7.28
N VAL A 337 -23.21 -20.74 -6.03
CA VAL A 337 -22.34 -19.93 -5.18
C VAL A 337 -22.25 -20.56 -3.79
N GLU A 338 -21.15 -20.33 -3.11
CA GLU A 338 -21.04 -20.58 -1.67
C GLU A 338 -21.73 -19.46 -0.88
N HIS A 339 -22.35 -19.79 0.25
CA HIS A 339 -23.05 -18.81 1.08
C HIS A 339 -22.27 -18.41 2.35
N GLY A 340 -22.53 -17.19 2.81
CA GLY A 340 -21.93 -16.61 4.01
C GLY A 340 -20.78 -15.67 3.69
N THR A 341 -19.98 -15.35 4.70
CA THR A 341 -18.77 -14.52 4.54
C THR A 341 -17.66 -15.30 3.82
N LEU A 342 -16.71 -14.59 3.20
CA LEU A 342 -15.49 -15.22 2.64
C LEU A 342 -14.73 -16.04 3.69
N ALA A 343 -14.58 -15.51 4.90
CA ALA A 343 -13.90 -16.19 5.99
C ALA A 343 -14.60 -17.53 6.33
N GLU A 344 -15.93 -17.54 6.34
CA GLU A 344 -16.73 -18.76 6.53
C GLU A 344 -16.52 -19.75 5.40
N ALA A 345 -16.74 -19.32 4.16
CA ALA A 345 -16.66 -20.18 2.99
C ALA A 345 -15.29 -20.84 2.86
N VAL A 346 -14.21 -20.05 2.88
CA VAL A 346 -12.84 -20.55 2.70
C VAL A 346 -12.48 -21.61 3.75
N THR A 347 -12.79 -21.36 5.02
CA THR A 347 -12.39 -22.28 6.11
C THR A 347 -13.26 -23.52 6.24
N ARG A 348 -14.45 -23.57 5.60
CA ARG A 348 -15.22 -24.83 5.48
C ARG A 348 -14.47 -25.89 4.68
N TYR A 349 -13.60 -25.48 3.76
CA TYR A 349 -12.77 -26.39 2.96
C TYR A 349 -11.47 -26.83 3.66
N GLY A 350 -11.18 -26.29 4.85
CA GLY A 350 -10.05 -26.71 5.68
C GLY A 350 -9.04 -25.60 5.97
N ALA A 351 -7.85 -26.01 6.40
CA ALA A 351 -6.79 -25.13 6.88
C ALA A 351 -5.91 -24.54 5.77
N TRP A 352 -5.90 -25.13 4.57
CA TRP A 352 -5.07 -24.68 3.44
C TRP A 352 -3.57 -24.55 3.77
N ALA A 353 -3.07 -25.39 4.69
CA ALA A 353 -1.69 -25.31 5.18
C ALA A 353 -0.64 -25.70 4.12
N ASP A 354 -1.07 -26.35 3.04
CA ASP A 354 -0.28 -26.78 1.89
C ASP A 354 -0.16 -25.72 0.80
N ARG A 355 -0.78 -24.54 0.97
CA ARG A 355 -0.85 -23.50 -0.06
C ARG A 355 -0.17 -22.20 0.36
N ASP A 356 0.28 -21.44 -0.64
CA ASP A 356 0.50 -20.01 -0.49
C ASP A 356 -0.83 -19.27 -0.60
N VAL A 357 -1.13 -18.41 0.37
CA VAL A 357 -2.42 -17.73 0.50
C VAL A 357 -2.27 -16.25 0.18
N LEU A 358 -3.08 -15.76 -0.77
CA LEU A 358 -3.13 -14.35 -1.18
C LEU A 358 -4.51 -13.77 -0.84
N VAL A 359 -4.56 -12.70 -0.05
CA VAL A 359 -5.82 -12.07 0.38
C VAL A 359 -5.87 -10.59 -0.03
N CYS A 360 -6.94 -10.17 -0.71
CA CYS A 360 -7.15 -8.76 -1.04
C CYS A 360 -8.64 -8.36 -0.95
N GLY A 361 -8.92 -7.17 -0.42
CA GLY A 361 -10.26 -6.62 -0.28
C GLY A 361 -10.34 -5.60 0.86
N SER A 362 -11.52 -5.42 1.44
CA SER A 362 -11.70 -4.43 2.51
C SER A 362 -10.90 -4.81 3.77
N PRO A 363 -10.43 -3.83 4.57
CA PRO A 363 -9.70 -4.10 5.81
C PRO A 363 -10.44 -5.03 6.77
N ALA A 364 -11.77 -4.89 6.86
CA ALA A 364 -12.60 -5.75 7.69
C ALA A 364 -12.61 -7.20 7.19
N MET A 365 -12.73 -7.40 5.86
CA MET A 365 -12.69 -8.72 5.25
C MET A 365 -11.33 -9.38 5.46
N ILE A 366 -10.22 -8.67 5.17
CA ILE A 366 -8.87 -9.23 5.33
C ILE A 366 -8.65 -9.66 6.79
N ARG A 367 -8.99 -8.80 7.77
CA ARG A 367 -8.84 -9.15 9.20
C ARG A 367 -9.67 -10.38 9.60
N ALA A 368 -10.93 -10.45 9.17
CA ALA A 368 -11.81 -11.57 9.49
C ALA A 368 -11.30 -12.88 8.88
N THR A 369 -10.91 -12.86 7.60
CA THR A 369 -10.38 -14.01 6.87
C THR A 369 -9.08 -14.50 7.48
N VAL A 370 -8.08 -13.63 7.64
CA VAL A 370 -6.76 -14.02 8.17
C VAL A 370 -6.89 -14.55 9.60
N SER A 371 -7.65 -13.87 10.47
CA SER A 371 -7.88 -14.33 11.85
C SER A 371 -8.45 -15.75 11.88
N ARG A 372 -9.48 -16.01 11.07
CA ARG A 372 -10.13 -17.32 11.05
C ARG A 372 -9.25 -18.41 10.43
N MET A 373 -8.45 -18.08 9.42
CA MET A 373 -7.49 -19.00 8.82
C MET A 373 -6.40 -19.42 9.80
N LEU A 374 -5.86 -18.47 10.59
CA LEU A 374 -4.90 -18.78 11.65
C LEU A 374 -5.52 -19.72 12.70
N VAL A 375 -6.77 -19.47 13.12
CA VAL A 375 -7.51 -20.36 14.04
C VAL A 375 -7.74 -21.74 13.43
N ALA A 376 -8.00 -21.81 12.13
CA ALA A 376 -8.17 -23.07 11.40
C ALA A 376 -6.85 -23.83 11.17
N GLY A 377 -5.69 -23.20 11.41
CA GLY A 377 -4.37 -23.81 11.32
C GLY A 377 -3.56 -23.46 10.07
N THR A 378 -3.91 -22.42 9.31
CA THR A 378 -3.04 -21.92 8.23
C THR A 378 -1.77 -21.30 8.82
N PRO A 379 -0.56 -21.68 8.36
CA PRO A 379 0.67 -21.04 8.78
C PRO A 379 0.71 -19.55 8.40
N LEU A 380 1.12 -18.67 9.33
CA LEU A 380 1.15 -17.22 9.11
C LEU A 380 2.12 -16.83 7.97
N ASP A 381 3.25 -17.51 7.86
CA ASP A 381 4.27 -17.30 6.84
C ASP A 381 3.82 -17.68 5.42
N HIS A 382 2.70 -18.41 5.30
CA HIS A 382 2.07 -18.71 4.02
C HIS A 382 1.07 -17.63 3.58
N ILE A 383 0.64 -16.74 4.49
CA ILE A 383 -0.38 -15.73 4.22
C ILE A 383 0.26 -14.41 3.81
N LYS A 384 -0.06 -13.95 2.60
CA LYS A 384 0.25 -12.62 2.09
C LYS A 384 -1.05 -11.88 1.84
N TYR A 385 -1.09 -10.60 2.19
CA TYR A 385 -2.24 -9.76 1.93
C TYR A 385 -1.81 -8.38 1.45
N ASP A 386 -2.69 -7.74 0.69
CA ASP A 386 -2.47 -6.37 0.23
C ASP A 386 -2.45 -5.42 1.45
N PRO A 387 -1.41 -4.57 1.62
CA PRO A 387 -1.38 -3.61 2.71
C PRO A 387 -2.49 -2.57 2.56
N PHE A 388 -3.52 -2.65 3.38
CA PHE A 388 -4.49 -1.57 3.49
C PHE A 388 -3.91 -0.44 4.34
N THR A 389 -3.61 0.70 3.72
CA THR A 389 -3.36 1.94 4.46
C THR A 389 -4.66 2.37 5.12
N ILE A 390 -4.71 2.32 6.45
CA ILE A 390 -5.74 3.03 7.23
C ILE A 390 -5.43 4.51 7.04
N ASP A 391 -6.09 5.17 6.09
CA ASP A 391 -6.12 6.63 5.97
C ASP A 391 -6.87 7.25 7.14
#